data_AF-A0AAW1DSZ8-F1
#
_entry.id   AF-A0AAW1DSZ8-F1
#
_cell.length_a   1.000
_cell.length_b   1.000
_cell.length_c   1.000
_cell.angle_alpha   90.00
_cell.angle_beta   90.00
_cell.angle_gamma   90.00
#
_symmetry.space_group_name_H-M   'P 1'
#
loop_
_entity.id
_entity.type
_entity.pdbx_description
1 polymer ?
#
loop_
_entity_poly.entity_id
_entity_poly.type
_entity_poly.pdbx_seq_one_letter_code
_entity_poly.pdbx_strand_id
1 'polypeptide(L)'
;MSLIICIVSVNGKLEIKKDTVSESLRNLTYKIIKENMNGYNCLLWLSEKNAKYPVNLASQDFPLPVLSSDTSSQLDKIIVDVFKLQCKGYLIQTPDPGYFLKLWELERQVSIDRHSPRMIFLPWNDTVPNSNNLFRLPETQFHCDLLLIEINGRTTGENNFFNIVTNNFYTPFDQENRKPGLLLGVWPIDTNIDFFPDKIFNLEGKTIRTGIIQYPPFTIVEPFGGVEPNVVQIFCEIHNCSIAAVTDNHLWGEIWENKSGNGM
;
A
#
# COMPACT_ATOMS: atom_id res chain seq x y z
N MET A 1 -16.53 -27.25 10.54
CA MET A 1 -16.21 -26.11 11.42
C MET A 1 -15.03 -26.52 12.28
N SER A 2 -13.80 -26.27 11.81
CA SER A 2 -12.60 -26.71 12.51
C SER A 2 -11.95 -25.51 13.20
N LEU A 3 -12.20 -25.38 14.49
CA LEU A 3 -11.50 -24.48 15.40
C LEU A 3 -10.08 -25.03 15.58
N ILE A 4 -9.05 -24.29 15.18
CA ILE A 4 -7.66 -24.64 15.55
C ILE A 4 -7.45 -24.09 16.96
N ILE A 5 -7.50 -24.99 17.96
CA ILE A 5 -7.19 -24.69 19.35
C ILE A 5 -5.75 -25.17 19.59
N CYS A 6 -4.82 -24.23 19.77
CA CYS A 6 -3.49 -24.57 20.30
C CYS A 6 -3.62 -24.83 21.81
N ILE A 7 -3.63 -26.10 22.20
CA ILE A 7 -3.58 -26.51 23.61
C ILE A 7 -2.11 -26.75 23.97
N VAL A 8 -1.56 -25.94 24.86
CA VAL A 8 -0.22 -26.16 25.44
C VAL A 8 -0.40 -26.57 26.89
N SER A 9 0.09 -27.76 27.26
CA SER A 9 0.10 -28.23 28.64
C SER A 9 1.31 -27.68 29.37
N VAL A 10 1.09 -26.77 30.32
CA VAL A 10 2.11 -26.33 31.28
C VAL A 10 1.61 -26.70 32.68
N ASN A 11 2.33 -27.60 33.36
CA ASN A 11 2.05 -28.03 34.73
C ASN A 11 0.63 -28.61 34.99
N GLY A 12 0.04 -29.30 34.01
CA GLY A 12 -1.22 -30.02 34.21
C GLY A 12 -2.48 -29.16 34.34
N LYS A 13 -2.39 -27.85 34.07
CA LYS A 13 -3.55 -26.97 33.87
C LYS A 13 -3.75 -26.69 32.38
N LEU A 14 -4.98 -26.95 31.91
CA LEU A 14 -5.43 -26.54 30.58
C LEU A 14 -5.70 -25.03 30.61
N GLU A 15 -4.75 -24.23 30.13
CA GLU A 15 -4.98 -22.81 29.88
C GLU A 15 -5.39 -22.61 28.41
N ILE A 16 -6.61 -22.10 28.20
CA ILE A 16 -7.04 -21.57 26.90
C ILE A 16 -6.34 -20.22 26.74
N LYS A 17 -5.13 -20.21 26.15
CA LYS A 17 -4.57 -18.95 25.66
C LYS A 17 -5.38 -18.53 24.44
N LYS A 18 -6.35 -17.62 24.64
CA LYS A 18 -6.83 -16.76 23.55
C LYS A 18 -5.59 -16.07 22.98
N ASP A 19 -5.29 -16.30 21.72
CA ASP A 19 -4.27 -15.49 21.04
C ASP A 19 -4.84 -14.09 20.83
N THR A 20 -4.70 -13.25 21.85
CA THR A 20 -5.34 -11.93 21.93
C THR A 20 -4.84 -11.01 20.83
N VAL A 21 -3.61 -11.19 20.33
CA VAL A 21 -3.00 -10.32 19.32
C VAL A 21 -3.69 -10.52 17.99
N SER A 22 -3.78 -11.77 17.52
CA SER A 22 -4.44 -12.13 16.25
C SER A 22 -5.89 -11.67 16.22
N GLU A 23 -6.61 -11.83 17.34
CA GLU A 23 -8.00 -11.35 17.47
C GLU A 23 -8.11 -9.82 17.46
N SER A 24 -7.22 -9.13 18.19
CA SER A 24 -7.20 -7.65 18.22
C SER A 24 -6.85 -7.08 16.85
N LEU A 25 -5.90 -7.70 16.16
CA LEU A 25 -5.49 -7.34 14.80
C LEU A 25 -6.63 -7.56 13.80
N ARG A 26 -7.36 -8.68 13.92
CA ARG A 26 -8.56 -8.94 13.12
C ARG A 26 -9.62 -7.85 13.31
N ASN A 27 -9.90 -7.47 14.56
CA ASN A 27 -10.88 -6.43 14.87
C ASN A 27 -10.48 -5.06 14.32
N LEU A 28 -9.20 -4.69 14.43
CA LEU A 28 -8.65 -3.49 13.82
C LEU A 28 -8.80 -3.53 12.29
N THR A 29 -8.38 -4.63 11.66
CA THR A 29 -8.46 -4.81 10.21
C THR A 29 -9.90 -4.71 9.71
N TYR A 30 -10.84 -5.35 10.41
CA TYR A 30 -12.26 -5.27 10.11
C TYR A 30 -12.79 -3.84 10.19
N LYS A 31 -12.43 -3.10 11.25
CA LYS A 31 -12.80 -1.68 11.41
C LYS A 31 -12.32 -0.86 10.21
N ILE A 32 -11.04 -0.98 9.85
CA ILE A 32 -10.43 -0.23 8.74
C ILE A 32 -11.15 -0.52 7.43
N ILE A 33 -11.36 -1.80 7.09
CA ILE A 33 -12.04 -2.21 5.84
C ILE A 33 -13.47 -1.69 5.81
N LYS A 34 -14.22 -1.83 6.90
CA LYS A 34 -15.62 -1.39 6.98
C LYS A 34 -15.75 0.12 6.80
N GLU A 35 -14.86 0.91 7.40
CA GLU A 35 -14.92 2.37 7.35
C GLU A 35 -14.38 2.93 6.02
N ASN A 36 -13.36 2.30 5.43
CA ASN A 36 -12.59 2.90 4.32
C ASN A 36 -12.71 2.16 2.98
N MET A 37 -13.28 0.97 2.94
CA MET A 37 -13.39 0.18 1.71
C MET A 37 -14.83 -0.22 1.39
N ASN A 38 -15.80 0.44 2.04
CA ASN A 38 -17.21 0.23 1.73
C ASN A 38 -17.49 0.64 0.28
N GLY A 39 -18.17 -0.22 -0.48
CA GLY A 39 -18.47 -0.01 -1.90
C GLY A 39 -17.37 -0.42 -2.88
N TYR A 40 -16.28 -1.04 -2.43
CA TYR A 40 -15.31 -1.66 -3.34
C TYR A 40 -15.90 -2.93 -3.99
N ASN A 41 -15.43 -3.31 -5.18
CA ASN A 41 -15.91 -4.52 -5.86
C ASN A 41 -15.41 -5.80 -5.18
N CYS A 42 -14.17 -5.78 -4.72
CA CYS A 42 -13.48 -6.91 -4.11
C CYS A 42 -12.26 -6.45 -3.32
N LEU A 43 -11.74 -7.36 -2.50
CA LEU A 43 -10.52 -7.23 -1.71
C LEU A 43 -9.53 -8.33 -2.15
N LEU A 44 -8.26 -7.98 -2.41
CA LEU A 44 -7.19 -8.96 -2.44
C LEU A 44 -6.70 -9.23 -1.01
N TRP A 45 -6.75 -10.48 -0.58
CA TRP A 45 -6.15 -10.94 0.67
C TRP A 45 -4.96 -11.86 0.37
N LEU A 46 -3.76 -11.33 0.52
CA LEU A 46 -2.54 -12.12 0.38
C LEU A 46 -2.04 -12.49 1.78
N SER A 47 -2.06 -13.77 2.11
CA SER A 47 -1.53 -14.27 3.38
C SER A 47 -0.73 -15.53 3.15
N GLU A 48 0.56 -15.48 3.47
CA GLU A 48 1.39 -16.68 3.43
C GLU A 48 1.19 -17.54 4.68
N LYS A 49 1.63 -18.81 4.62
CA LYS A 49 1.56 -19.74 5.76
C LYS A 49 2.59 -19.39 6.82
N ASN A 50 2.23 -19.57 8.09
CA ASN A 50 3.10 -19.36 9.27
C ASN A 50 3.30 -17.90 9.69
N ALA A 51 2.40 -16.99 9.32
CA ALA A 51 2.31 -15.70 10.00
C ALA A 51 2.20 -15.94 11.52
N LYS A 52 2.96 -15.20 12.33
CA LYS A 52 2.90 -15.29 13.79
C LYS A 52 1.51 -14.90 14.31
N TYR A 53 0.84 -13.99 13.60
CA TYR A 53 -0.45 -13.42 13.96
C TYR A 53 -1.47 -13.61 12.83
N PRO A 54 -1.90 -14.86 12.54
CA PRO A 54 -2.73 -15.14 11.39
C PRO A 54 -4.07 -14.41 11.50
N VAL A 55 -4.40 -13.59 10.50
CA VAL A 55 -5.71 -12.96 10.41
C VAL A 55 -6.62 -13.82 9.55
N ASN A 56 -7.60 -14.48 10.16
CA ASN A 56 -8.56 -15.25 9.39
C ASN A 56 -9.74 -14.37 8.97
N LEU A 57 -9.80 -14.06 7.68
CA LEU A 57 -10.93 -13.38 7.04
C LEU A 57 -11.91 -14.45 6.54
N ALA A 58 -12.65 -15.07 7.44
CA ALA A 58 -13.73 -15.96 7.01
C ALA A 58 -14.75 -15.13 6.20
N SER A 59 -15.12 -15.62 5.02
CA SER A 59 -15.94 -14.90 4.03
C SER A 59 -17.31 -14.45 4.52
N GLN A 60 -17.78 -14.96 5.66
CA GLN A 60 -19.06 -14.55 6.26
C GLN A 60 -18.98 -13.23 7.03
N ASP A 61 -17.79 -12.81 7.45
CA ASP A 61 -17.62 -11.63 8.30
C ASP A 61 -17.30 -10.36 7.50
N PHE A 62 -16.83 -10.48 6.25
CA PHE A 62 -16.40 -9.34 5.44
C PHE A 62 -17.43 -8.94 4.39
N PRO A 63 -17.68 -7.64 4.19
CA PRO A 63 -18.71 -7.16 3.27
C PRO A 63 -18.32 -7.29 1.79
N LEU A 64 -17.15 -7.83 1.46
CA LEU A 64 -16.56 -7.83 0.12
C LEU A 64 -16.13 -9.24 -0.31
N PRO A 65 -16.26 -9.59 -1.60
CA PRO A 65 -15.61 -10.76 -2.17
C PRO A 65 -14.09 -10.70 -1.95
N VAL A 66 -13.52 -11.76 -1.39
CA VAL A 66 -12.09 -11.86 -1.09
C VAL A 66 -11.42 -12.81 -2.07
N LEU A 67 -10.43 -12.32 -2.81
CA LEU A 67 -9.50 -13.16 -3.56
C LEU A 67 -8.36 -13.52 -2.62
N SER A 68 -8.21 -14.79 -2.27
CA SER A 68 -7.15 -15.24 -1.36
C SER A 68 -6.09 -16.04 -2.09
N SER A 69 -4.82 -15.76 -1.80
CA SER A 69 -3.70 -16.63 -2.19
C SER A 69 -2.82 -16.95 -0.99
N ASP A 70 -2.42 -18.22 -0.88
CA ASP A 70 -1.51 -18.74 0.13
C ASP A 70 -0.11 -19.04 -0.42
N THR A 71 0.12 -18.81 -1.72
CA THR A 71 1.38 -19.16 -2.41
C THR A 71 1.91 -18.03 -3.29
N SER A 72 3.22 -17.80 -3.20
CA SER A 72 3.93 -16.77 -3.96
C SER A 72 4.14 -17.12 -5.44
N SER A 73 4.00 -18.40 -5.82
CA SER A 73 4.31 -18.90 -7.18
C SER A 73 3.29 -18.53 -8.26
N GLN A 74 2.15 -17.94 -7.91
CA GLN A 74 1.11 -17.49 -8.85
C GLN A 74 0.71 -16.02 -8.62
N LEU A 75 1.49 -15.29 -7.82
CA LEU A 75 1.15 -13.95 -7.37
C LEU A 75 1.04 -12.96 -8.54
N ASP A 76 1.85 -13.12 -9.59
CA ASP A 76 1.79 -12.38 -10.85
C ASP A 76 0.40 -12.49 -11.50
N LYS A 77 -0.08 -13.72 -11.72
CA LYS A 77 -1.38 -13.98 -12.35
C LYS A 77 -2.54 -13.44 -11.51
N ILE A 78 -2.44 -13.62 -10.19
CA ILE A 78 -3.45 -13.12 -9.26
C ILE A 78 -3.54 -11.60 -9.33
N ILE A 79 -2.40 -10.88 -9.32
CA ILE A 79 -2.39 -9.42 -9.42
C ILE A 79 -3.03 -8.96 -10.73
N VAL A 80 -2.73 -9.61 -11.85
CA VAL A 80 -3.35 -9.32 -13.14
C VAL A 80 -4.88 -9.51 -13.10
N ASP A 81 -5.36 -10.59 -12.50
CA ASP A 81 -6.80 -10.83 -12.39
C ASP A 81 -7.50 -9.83 -11.45
N VAL A 82 -6.81 -9.40 -10.38
CA VAL A 82 -7.28 -8.34 -9.48
C VAL A 82 -7.44 -7.01 -10.22
N PHE A 83 -6.54 -6.69 -11.16
CA PHE A 83 -6.70 -5.51 -12.02
C PHE A 83 -7.95 -5.59 -12.91
N LYS A 84 -8.17 -6.72 -13.59
CA LYS A 84 -9.35 -6.94 -14.44
C LYS A 84 -10.66 -6.85 -13.66
N LEU A 85 -10.65 -7.32 -12.41
CA LEU A 85 -11.80 -7.26 -11.50
C LEU A 85 -11.96 -5.89 -10.81
N GLN A 86 -11.02 -4.97 -11.02
CA GLN A 86 -10.99 -3.63 -10.43
C GLN A 86 -11.10 -3.66 -8.90
N CYS A 87 -10.47 -4.63 -8.23
CA CYS A 87 -10.43 -4.64 -6.77
C CYS A 87 -9.52 -3.51 -6.28
N LYS A 88 -10.07 -2.55 -5.53
CA LYS A 88 -9.30 -1.40 -5.03
C LYS A 88 -8.76 -1.59 -3.61
N GLY A 89 -9.14 -2.67 -2.92
CA GLY A 89 -8.71 -2.95 -1.56
C GLY A 89 -7.70 -4.09 -1.52
N TYR A 90 -6.59 -3.87 -0.85
CA TYR A 90 -5.51 -4.85 -0.72
C TYR A 90 -5.16 -5.02 0.74
N LEU A 91 -5.08 -6.26 1.18
CA LEU A 91 -4.68 -6.64 2.52
C LEU A 91 -3.56 -7.68 2.41
N ILE A 92 -2.40 -7.36 2.95
CA ILE A 92 -1.14 -8.04 2.68
C ILE A 92 -0.50 -8.48 4.00
N GLN A 93 -0.32 -9.78 4.17
CA GLN A 93 0.38 -10.42 5.28
C GLN A 93 1.42 -11.41 4.73
N THR A 94 2.62 -10.91 4.44
CA THR A 94 3.76 -11.69 3.89
C THR A 94 5.04 -11.36 4.66
N PRO A 95 6.01 -12.30 4.75
CA PRO A 95 7.35 -12.02 5.25
C PRO A 95 8.12 -10.97 4.43
N ASP A 96 7.79 -10.77 3.14
CA ASP A 96 8.44 -9.77 2.28
C ASP A 96 7.41 -8.87 1.56
N PRO A 97 6.88 -7.84 2.27
CA PRO A 97 5.95 -6.88 1.68
C PRO A 97 6.59 -6.03 0.58
N GLY A 98 7.93 -5.93 0.56
CA GLY A 98 8.65 -5.18 -0.47
C GLY A 98 8.67 -5.91 -1.81
N TYR A 99 8.84 -7.23 -1.78
CA TYR A 99 8.70 -8.06 -2.98
C TYR A 99 7.30 -7.94 -3.58
N PHE A 100 6.25 -7.96 -2.74
CA PHE A 100 4.87 -7.74 -3.21
C PHE A 100 4.72 -6.39 -3.93
N LEU A 101 5.19 -5.29 -3.35
CA LEU A 101 5.08 -3.96 -3.98
C LEU A 101 5.82 -3.89 -5.32
N LYS A 102 7.03 -4.46 -5.40
CA LYS A 102 7.80 -4.55 -6.65
C LYS A 102 7.04 -5.30 -7.73
N LEU A 103 6.52 -6.49 -7.39
CA LEU A 103 5.76 -7.29 -8.33
C LEU A 103 4.46 -6.59 -8.74
N TRP A 104 3.74 -5.99 -7.79
CA TRP A 104 2.52 -5.25 -8.08
C TRP A 104 2.77 -4.10 -9.05
N GLU A 105 3.87 -3.36 -8.89
CA GLU A 105 4.23 -2.26 -9.78
C GLU A 105 4.63 -2.76 -11.18
N LEU A 106 5.36 -3.88 -11.27
CA LEU A 106 5.68 -4.51 -12.55
C LEU A 106 4.41 -4.94 -13.29
N GLU A 107 3.47 -5.61 -12.61
CA GLU A 107 2.21 -6.05 -13.21
C GLU A 107 1.30 -4.87 -13.59
N ARG A 108 1.33 -3.77 -12.83
CA ARG A 108 0.60 -2.54 -13.17
C ARG A 108 1.05 -1.96 -14.52
N GLN A 109 2.35 -2.02 -14.81
CA GLN A 109 2.91 -1.44 -16.05
C GLN A 109 2.42 -2.18 -17.30
N VAL A 110 2.25 -3.51 -17.20
CA VAL A 110 1.77 -4.36 -18.31
C VAL A 110 0.24 -4.51 -18.35
N SER A 111 -0.46 -4.13 -17.28
CA SER A 111 -1.93 -4.14 -17.23
C SER A 111 -2.55 -2.96 -17.98
N ILE A 112 -3.62 -3.24 -18.73
CA ILE A 112 -4.48 -2.24 -19.36
C ILE A 112 -5.33 -1.53 -18.30
N ASP A 113 -5.87 -2.30 -17.35
CA ASP A 113 -6.65 -1.78 -16.24
C ASP A 113 -5.72 -1.27 -15.14
N ARG A 114 -5.84 0.01 -14.82
CA ARG A 114 -5.07 0.68 -13.77
C ARG A 114 -6.03 1.33 -12.79
N HIS A 115 -5.78 1.14 -11.50
CA HIS A 115 -6.52 1.82 -10.44
C HIS A 115 -5.57 2.25 -9.33
N SER A 116 -6.03 3.15 -8.46
CA SER A 116 -5.30 3.57 -7.25
C SER A 116 -5.85 2.79 -6.06
N PRO A 117 -5.12 1.78 -5.55
CA PRO A 117 -5.62 0.95 -4.47
C PRO A 117 -5.35 1.56 -3.09
N ARG A 118 -6.13 1.13 -2.11
CA ARG A 118 -5.83 1.23 -0.69
C ARG A 118 -5.18 -0.07 -0.23
N MET A 119 -3.92 0.01 0.21
CA MET A 119 -3.15 -1.16 0.65
C MET A 119 -2.93 -1.15 2.15
N ILE A 120 -3.23 -2.25 2.82
CA ILE A 120 -3.00 -2.47 4.25
C ILE A 120 -1.98 -3.60 4.42
N PHE A 121 -0.86 -3.31 5.06
CA PHE A 121 0.18 -4.27 5.39
C PHE A 121 0.07 -4.67 6.87
N LEU A 122 -0.15 -5.96 7.10
CA LEU A 122 -0.33 -6.56 8.42
C LEU A 122 0.98 -7.15 8.95
N PRO A 123 1.17 -7.21 10.29
CA PRO A 123 2.31 -7.86 10.90
C PRO A 123 2.38 -9.35 10.53
N TRP A 124 3.50 -9.72 9.91
CA TRP A 124 3.89 -11.11 9.75
C TRP A 124 4.44 -11.67 11.06
N ASN A 125 5.26 -10.87 11.76
CA ASN A 125 5.82 -11.16 13.07
C ASN A 125 6.04 -9.84 13.85
N ASP A 126 6.83 -9.85 14.93
CA ASP A 126 7.05 -8.66 15.77
C ASP A 126 7.87 -7.55 15.09
N THR A 127 8.65 -7.89 14.06
CA THR A 127 9.62 -7.00 13.41
C THR A 127 9.26 -6.70 11.96
N VAL A 128 8.32 -7.44 11.38
CA VAL A 128 7.90 -7.36 9.98
C VAL A 128 6.37 -7.20 9.94
N PRO A 129 5.86 -6.17 9.26
CA PRO A 129 6.58 -5.22 8.43
C PRO A 129 7.16 -4.06 9.24
N ASN A 130 8.22 -3.46 8.74
CA ASN A 130 8.87 -2.29 9.34
C ASN A 130 8.70 -1.09 8.40
N SER A 131 8.06 -0.03 8.87
CA SER A 131 7.80 1.20 8.11
C SER A 131 9.07 1.82 7.55
N ASN A 132 10.18 1.74 8.29
CA ASN A 132 11.46 2.27 7.82
C ASN A 132 12.02 1.51 6.62
N ASN A 133 11.71 0.22 6.49
CA ASN A 133 12.19 -0.58 5.36
C ASN A 133 11.20 -0.51 4.19
N LEU A 134 9.90 -0.68 4.46
CA LEU A 134 8.87 -0.74 3.42
C LEU A 134 8.71 0.60 2.70
N PHE A 135 8.60 1.72 3.45
CA PHE A 135 8.30 3.02 2.86
C PHE A 135 9.52 3.78 2.31
N ARG A 136 10.71 3.14 2.33
CA ARG A 136 11.90 3.60 1.59
C ARG A 136 11.95 3.08 0.16
N LEU A 137 11.10 2.10 -0.16
CA LEU A 137 11.07 1.52 -1.50
C LEU A 137 10.59 2.55 -2.53
N PRO A 138 11.22 2.63 -3.72
CA PRO A 138 10.85 3.59 -4.75
C PRO A 138 9.41 3.41 -5.23
N GLU A 139 8.87 2.19 -5.18
CA GLU A 139 7.49 1.90 -5.57
C GLU A 139 6.48 2.69 -4.70
N THR A 140 6.82 2.97 -3.43
CA THR A 140 5.92 3.68 -2.50
C THR A 140 5.74 5.17 -2.83
N GLN A 141 6.57 5.74 -3.71
CA GLN A 141 6.47 7.16 -4.08
C GLN A 141 5.27 7.46 -4.97
N PHE A 142 4.70 6.42 -5.61
CA PHE A 142 3.57 6.49 -6.53
C PHE A 142 2.24 6.11 -5.86
N HIS A 143 2.27 5.72 -4.58
CA HIS A 143 1.09 5.32 -3.82
C HIS A 143 0.81 6.28 -2.68
N CYS A 144 -0.31 6.98 -2.75
CA CYS A 144 -0.78 7.82 -1.65
C CYS A 144 -1.45 6.99 -0.55
N ASP A 145 -2.14 5.90 -0.86
CA ASP A 145 -2.96 5.16 0.10
C ASP A 145 -2.30 3.86 0.60
N LEU A 146 -1.17 3.98 1.30
CA LEU A 146 -0.51 2.85 1.99
C LEU A 146 -0.68 2.95 3.50
N LEU A 147 -1.07 1.85 4.13
CA LEU A 147 -1.23 1.71 5.57
C LEU A 147 -0.43 0.51 6.07
N LEU A 148 0.31 0.71 7.14
CA LEU A 148 1.10 -0.30 7.83
C LEU A 148 0.61 -0.42 9.27
N ILE A 149 0.44 -1.66 9.74
CA ILE A 149 0.13 -1.95 11.13
C ILE A 149 1.38 -2.56 11.77
N GLU A 150 1.99 -1.85 12.71
CA GLU A 150 3.13 -2.34 13.48
C GLU A 150 2.70 -2.72 14.89
N ILE A 151 3.28 -3.78 15.44
CA ILE A 151 3.03 -4.17 16.83
C ILE A 151 3.80 -3.23 17.74
N ASN A 152 3.07 -2.52 18.60
CA ASN A 152 3.69 -1.67 19.60
C ASN A 152 4.13 -2.54 20.77
N GLY A 153 5.44 -2.68 20.96
CA GLY A 153 6.05 -3.53 22.01
C GLY A 153 5.68 -3.17 23.45
N ARG A 154 4.86 -2.14 23.67
CA ARG A 154 4.22 -1.85 24.96
C ARG A 154 3.01 -2.77 25.15
N THR A 155 3.20 -3.93 25.76
CA THR A 155 2.09 -4.73 26.29
C THR A 155 1.86 -4.37 27.76
N THR A 156 0.84 -3.58 28.06
CA THR A 156 0.41 -3.33 29.45
C THR A 156 -0.80 -4.23 29.75
N GLY A 157 -0.56 -5.44 30.27
CA GLY A 157 -1.63 -6.38 30.63
C GLY A 157 -2.25 -7.12 29.43
N GLU A 158 -3.59 -7.10 29.32
CA GLU A 158 -4.37 -7.87 28.33
C GLU A 158 -4.58 -7.17 26.97
N ASN A 159 -4.23 -5.89 26.83
CA ASN A 159 -4.49 -5.12 25.62
C ASN A 159 -3.28 -5.06 24.70
N ASN A 160 -3.51 -5.37 23.43
CA ASN A 160 -2.52 -5.25 22.37
C ASN A 160 -2.61 -3.89 21.71
N PHE A 161 -1.47 -3.23 21.55
CA PHE A 161 -1.38 -1.90 20.95
C PHE A 161 -0.73 -2.00 19.57
N PHE A 162 -1.28 -1.27 18.61
CA PHE A 162 -0.77 -1.25 17.24
C PHE A 162 -0.50 0.19 16.81
N ASN A 163 0.69 0.43 16.27
CA ASN A 163 0.99 1.69 15.62
C ASN A 163 0.40 1.65 14.21
N ILE A 164 -0.37 2.67 13.87
CA ILE A 164 -0.94 2.85 12.55
C ILE A 164 -0.03 3.83 11.80
N VAL A 165 0.66 3.36 10.78
CA VAL A 165 1.70 4.14 10.08
C VAL A 165 1.37 4.21 8.60
N THR A 166 1.49 5.39 7.99
CA THR A 166 1.34 5.58 6.54
C THR A 166 2.66 6.01 5.90
N ASN A 167 2.81 5.86 4.59
CA ASN A 167 4.00 6.35 3.90
C ASN A 167 4.01 7.89 3.86
N ASN A 168 5.18 8.48 4.06
CA ASN A 168 5.42 9.89 3.79
C ASN A 168 5.43 10.13 2.28
N PHE A 169 4.31 10.56 1.71
CA PHE A 169 4.12 10.68 0.26
C PHE A 169 4.69 12.00 -0.30
N TYR A 170 5.00 12.97 0.55
CA TYR A 170 5.35 14.35 0.18
C TYR A 170 6.83 14.50 -0.18
N THR A 171 7.71 13.79 0.53
CA THR A 171 9.16 13.86 0.32
C THR A 171 9.67 12.75 -0.60
N PRO A 172 10.61 13.03 -1.53
CA PRO A 172 11.26 12.03 -2.39
C PRO A 172 11.91 10.88 -1.61
N PHE A 173 11.94 9.67 -2.20
CA PHE A 173 12.47 8.48 -1.53
C PHE A 173 13.97 8.42 -1.36
N ASP A 174 14.69 9.17 -2.18
CA ASP A 174 16.13 9.32 -2.18
C ASP A 174 16.62 10.48 -1.29
N GLN A 175 15.73 11.27 -0.69
CA GLN A 175 16.11 12.39 0.15
C GLN A 175 16.80 11.91 1.44
N GLU A 176 18.01 12.41 1.69
CA GLU A 176 18.74 12.15 2.93
C GLU A 176 17.93 12.61 4.16
N ASN A 177 17.93 11.79 5.22
CA ASN A 177 17.16 12.01 6.45
C ASN A 177 15.63 12.02 6.31
N ARG A 178 15.07 11.55 5.18
CA ARG A 178 13.62 11.34 5.05
C ARG A 178 13.12 10.42 6.17
N LYS A 179 12.04 10.84 6.83
CA LYS A 179 11.21 9.95 7.66
C LYS A 179 10.24 9.21 6.74
N PRO A 180 10.44 7.91 6.48
CA PRO A 180 9.68 7.19 5.44
C PRO A 180 8.24 6.89 5.88
N GLY A 181 8.01 6.66 7.17
CA GLY A 181 6.69 6.43 7.76
C GLY A 181 6.21 7.58 8.64
N LEU A 182 4.93 7.92 8.54
CA LEU A 182 4.23 8.88 9.38
C LEU A 182 3.27 8.13 10.30
N LEU A 183 3.42 8.31 11.61
CA LEU A 183 2.50 7.72 12.60
C LEU A 183 1.18 8.49 12.56
N LEU A 184 0.08 7.79 12.32
CA LEU A 184 -1.28 8.33 12.32
C LEU A 184 -1.93 8.23 13.70
N GLY A 185 -1.58 7.18 14.46
CA GLY A 185 -2.09 6.96 15.81
C GLY A 185 -1.75 5.58 16.36
N VAL A 186 -2.21 5.31 17.58
CA VAL A 186 -2.03 4.05 18.29
C VAL A 186 -3.39 3.45 18.61
N TRP A 187 -3.71 2.30 18.00
CA TRP A 187 -4.93 1.55 18.32
C TRP A 187 -4.71 0.68 19.57
N PRO A 188 -5.68 0.54 20.50
CA PRO A 188 -7.00 1.16 20.54
C PRO A 188 -7.06 2.47 21.35
N ILE A 189 -5.93 3.14 21.59
CA ILE A 189 -5.87 4.37 22.39
C ILE A 189 -6.56 5.52 21.64
N ASP A 190 -6.18 5.71 20.39
CA ASP A 190 -6.71 6.75 19.54
C ASP A 190 -7.99 6.26 18.84
N THR A 191 -9.11 6.90 19.17
CA THR A 191 -10.43 6.50 18.65
C THR A 191 -10.75 7.11 17.28
N ASN A 192 -10.12 8.24 16.95
CA ASN A 192 -10.36 9.03 15.74
C ASN A 192 -9.10 9.07 14.86
N ILE A 193 -8.72 7.90 14.34
CA ILE A 193 -7.60 7.75 13.40
C ILE A 193 -8.17 7.85 11.99
N ASP A 194 -7.69 8.81 11.20
CA ASP A 194 -7.89 8.80 9.75
C ASP A 194 -6.90 7.81 9.13
N PHE A 195 -7.38 6.64 8.71
CA PHE A 195 -6.54 5.54 8.21
C PHE A 195 -5.97 5.81 6.80
N PHE A 196 -6.64 6.65 6.01
CA PHE A 196 -6.25 6.97 4.64
C PHE A 196 -6.45 8.48 4.40
N PRO A 197 -5.63 9.34 5.02
CA PRO A 197 -5.73 10.77 4.84
C PRO A 197 -5.51 11.13 3.36
N ASP A 198 -6.27 12.10 2.86
CA ASP A 198 -6.14 12.56 1.48
C ASP A 198 -4.83 13.36 1.31
N LYS A 199 -3.78 12.66 0.88
CA LYS A 199 -2.46 13.25 0.64
C LYS A 199 -2.38 13.99 -0.69
N ILE A 200 -3.35 13.83 -1.58
CA ILE A 200 -3.38 14.53 -2.86
C ILE A 200 -3.95 15.93 -2.66
N PHE A 201 -4.88 16.10 -1.71
CA PHE A 201 -5.46 17.40 -1.39
C PHE A 201 -4.41 18.51 -1.18
N ASN A 202 -3.31 18.19 -0.48
CA ASN A 202 -2.15 19.07 -0.33
C ASN A 202 -0.86 18.25 -0.39
N LEU A 203 -0.06 18.47 -1.43
CA LEU A 203 1.17 17.74 -1.71
C LEU A 203 2.41 18.31 -1.00
N GLU A 204 2.25 19.37 -0.20
CA GLU A 204 3.32 20.01 0.60
C GLU A 204 4.59 20.34 -0.22
N GLY A 205 4.40 20.78 -1.47
CA GLY A 205 5.48 21.14 -2.37
C GLY A 205 6.16 19.97 -3.09
N LYS A 206 5.66 18.73 -2.95
CA LYS A 206 6.18 17.55 -3.67
C LYS A 206 6.41 17.86 -5.14
N THR A 207 7.56 17.46 -5.68
CA THR A 207 7.84 17.63 -7.10
C THR A 207 7.20 16.51 -7.93
N ILE A 208 6.29 16.87 -8.81
CA ILE A 208 5.75 15.98 -9.84
C ILE A 208 6.68 16.02 -11.04
N ARG A 209 7.23 14.84 -11.39
CA ARG A 209 8.08 14.67 -12.57
C ARG A 209 7.18 14.30 -13.75
N THR A 210 7.18 15.14 -14.78
CA THR A 210 6.33 14.96 -15.95
C THR A 210 7.21 14.72 -17.17
N GLY A 211 7.08 13.53 -17.76
CA GLY A 211 7.63 13.25 -19.09
C GLY A 211 6.99 14.18 -20.11
N ILE A 212 7.80 14.92 -20.87
CA ILE A 212 7.29 15.88 -21.86
C ILE A 212 8.13 15.82 -23.14
N ILE A 213 7.43 15.84 -24.27
CA ILE A 213 8.00 15.95 -25.61
C ILE A 213 7.74 17.37 -26.12
N GLN A 214 8.66 18.00 -26.87
CA GLN A 214 8.44 19.32 -27.48
C GLN A 214 7.59 19.19 -28.77
N TYR A 215 6.31 19.58 -28.75
CA TYR A 215 5.47 19.68 -29.94
C TYR A 215 4.41 20.81 -29.82
N PRO A 216 4.77 22.04 -30.23
CA PRO A 216 3.85 23.17 -30.17
C PRO A 216 2.60 23.00 -31.06
N PRO A 217 1.45 23.56 -30.67
CA PRO A 217 1.21 24.38 -29.47
C PRO A 217 0.84 23.57 -28.21
N PHE A 218 0.86 22.24 -28.29
CA PHE A 218 0.36 21.36 -27.23
C PHE A 218 1.34 21.27 -26.05
N THR A 219 2.63 21.17 -26.35
CA THR A 219 3.69 21.13 -25.34
C THR A 219 4.87 22.02 -25.74
N ILE A 220 5.34 22.79 -24.77
CA ILE A 220 6.54 23.63 -24.84
C ILE A 220 7.32 23.31 -23.58
N VAL A 221 8.56 22.84 -23.73
CA VAL A 221 9.42 22.44 -22.60
C VAL A 221 10.02 23.68 -21.94
N GLU A 222 10.49 24.65 -22.72
CA GLU A 222 11.07 25.89 -22.23
C GLU A 222 10.55 27.11 -23.03
N PRO A 223 9.82 28.04 -22.39
CA PRO A 223 9.26 27.93 -21.04
C PRO A 223 8.21 26.81 -20.94
N PHE A 224 8.13 26.14 -19.78
CA PHE A 224 7.17 25.05 -19.57
C PHE A 224 5.74 25.56 -19.75
N GLY A 225 5.05 25.08 -20.78
CA GLY A 225 3.72 25.57 -21.15
C GLY A 225 3.11 24.87 -22.36
N GLY A 226 1.94 25.34 -22.79
CA GLY A 226 1.15 24.70 -23.84
C GLY A 226 -0.11 24.06 -23.29
N VAL A 227 -0.94 23.50 -24.17
CA VAL A 227 -2.25 22.95 -23.78
C VAL A 227 -2.12 21.85 -22.72
N GLU A 228 -1.18 20.91 -22.87
CA GLU A 228 -1.04 19.78 -21.93
C GLU A 228 -0.31 20.17 -20.64
N PRO A 229 0.84 20.89 -20.67
CA PRO A 229 1.54 21.28 -19.46
C PRO A 229 0.72 22.19 -18.55
N ASN A 230 -0.18 23.01 -19.12
CA ASN A 230 -1.10 23.85 -18.36
C ASN A 230 -2.02 23.02 -17.45
N VAL A 231 -2.41 21.80 -17.84
CA VAL A 231 -3.22 20.92 -16.99
C VAL A 231 -2.45 20.54 -15.73
N VAL A 232 -1.16 20.21 -15.86
CA VAL A 232 -0.29 19.86 -14.74
C VAL A 232 0.02 21.10 -13.88
N GLN A 233 0.22 22.27 -14.49
CA GLN A 233 0.38 23.54 -13.78
C GLN A 233 -0.81 23.85 -12.89
N ILE A 234 -2.03 23.83 -13.46
CA ILE A 234 -3.26 24.07 -12.70
C ILE A 234 -3.43 23.04 -11.58
N PHE A 235 -3.13 21.77 -11.85
CA PHE A 235 -3.14 20.74 -10.82
C PHE A 235 -2.21 21.11 -9.65
N CYS A 236 -0.98 21.56 -9.92
CA CYS A 236 -0.06 21.96 -8.87
C CYS A 236 -0.37 23.27 -8.17
N GLU A 237 -1.03 24.21 -8.86
CA GLU A 237 -1.59 25.41 -8.23
C GLU A 237 -2.68 25.06 -7.22
N ILE A 238 -3.54 24.07 -7.55
CA ILE A 238 -4.63 23.62 -6.68
C ILE A 238 -4.10 22.78 -5.51
N HIS A 239 -3.16 21.87 -5.78
CA HIS A 239 -2.72 20.84 -4.83
C HIS A 239 -1.38 21.15 -4.15
N ASN A 240 -0.84 22.36 -4.30
CA ASN A 240 0.42 22.80 -3.68
C ASN A 240 1.60 21.84 -4.00
N CYS A 241 1.89 21.64 -5.29
CA CYS A 241 3.07 20.90 -5.75
C CYS A 241 4.00 21.75 -6.63
N SER A 242 5.19 21.21 -6.89
CA SER A 242 6.13 21.74 -7.89
C SER A 242 6.20 20.80 -9.09
N ILE A 243 6.64 21.30 -10.26
CA ILE A 243 6.73 20.51 -11.48
C ILE A 243 8.18 20.47 -11.94
N ALA A 244 8.65 19.28 -12.33
CA ALA A 244 9.90 19.08 -13.03
C ALA A 244 9.62 18.42 -14.39
N ALA A 245 9.85 19.16 -15.47
CA ALA A 245 9.84 18.62 -16.81
C ALA A 245 11.00 17.64 -17.00
N VAL A 246 10.72 16.45 -17.51
CA VAL A 246 11.72 15.42 -17.85
C VAL A 246 11.58 15.09 -19.33
N THR A 247 12.68 15.17 -20.06
CA THR A 247 12.77 14.77 -21.47
C THR A 247 14.04 13.96 -21.67
N ASP A 248 14.00 12.97 -22.53
CA ASP A 248 15.15 12.18 -22.94
C ASP A 248 15.53 12.40 -24.42
N ASN A 249 14.85 13.35 -25.10
CA ASN A 249 14.97 13.67 -26.51
C ASN A 249 14.61 12.55 -27.51
N HIS A 250 14.07 11.41 -27.08
CA HIS A 250 13.67 10.32 -27.96
C HIS A 250 12.19 10.38 -28.36
N LEU A 251 11.52 11.52 -28.10
CA LEU A 251 10.11 11.76 -28.40
C LEU A 251 9.22 10.63 -27.83
N TRP A 252 8.52 9.90 -28.69
CA TRP A 252 7.66 8.76 -28.35
C TRP A 252 8.43 7.47 -28.06
N GLY A 253 9.72 7.43 -28.39
CA GLY A 253 10.57 6.28 -28.12
C GLY A 253 10.55 5.19 -29.18
N GLU A 254 11.39 4.20 -28.91
CA GLU A 254 11.55 2.94 -29.62
C GLU A 254 11.55 1.80 -28.59
N ILE A 255 11.05 0.63 -29.00
CA ILE A 255 11.07 -0.59 -28.19
C ILE A 255 11.96 -1.60 -28.90
N TRP A 256 12.93 -2.15 -28.17
CA TRP A 256 13.84 -3.17 -28.68
C TRP A 256 13.33 -4.59 -28.38
N GLU A 257 13.83 -5.59 -29.12
CA GLU A 257 13.42 -7.00 -28.97
C GLU A 257 13.62 -7.56 -27.55
N ASN A 258 14.56 -7.00 -26.79
CA ASN A 258 14.81 -7.35 -25.40
C ASN A 258 13.80 -6.71 -24.41
N LYS A 259 12.73 -6.08 -24.91
CA LYS A 259 11.70 -5.37 -24.14
C LYS A 259 12.20 -4.14 -23.37
N SER A 260 13.38 -3.64 -23.68
CA SER A 260 13.79 -2.30 -23.25
C SER A 260 13.24 -1.25 -24.22
N GLY A 261 13.19 0.01 -23.78
CA GLY A 261 12.77 1.13 -24.61
C GLY A 261 13.32 2.46 -24.11
N ASN A 262 13.20 3.49 -24.94
CA ASN A 262 13.44 4.91 -24.60
C ASN A 262 12.17 5.72 -24.89
N GLY A 263 12.22 7.04 -24.76
CA GLY A 263 11.08 7.93 -24.96
C GLY A 263 10.08 7.88 -23.80
N MET A 264 8.80 8.10 -24.13
CA MET A 264 7.68 8.13 -23.18
C MET A 264 7.04 6.76 -22.94
#